data_AF-A0A7J0GUV4-F1
#
_entry.id   AF-A0A7J0GUV4-F1
#
_cell.length_a   1.000
_cell.length_b   1.000
_cell.length_c   1.000
_cell.angle_alpha   90.00
_cell.angle_beta   90.00
_cell.angle_gamma   90.00
#
_symmetry.space_group_name_H-M   'P 1'
#
loop_
_entity.id
_entity.type
_entity.pdbx_description
1 polymer ?
#
loop_
_entity_poly.entity_id
_entity_poly.type
_entity_poly.pdbx_seq_one_letter_code
_entity_poly.pdbx_strand_id
1 'polypeptide(L)'
;MNGIKEDIKSIGVLDSGSPAYQEALSNLSSRLKTLQDNCKEHFEDEERELLPLMEAAELSTEQQEKVLEQCLDVMQGTQSHLFCFFIEGLLPQDALLYLDMVTRSSSKERVASMLLMVVE
;
A
#
# COMPACT_ATOMS: atom_id res chain seq x y z
N MET A 1 -11.27 -4.71 3.01
CA MET A 1 -11.37 -3.24 2.87
C MET A 1 -12.77 -2.69 2.66
N ASN A 2 -13.69 -3.35 1.93
CA ASN A 2 -15.04 -2.81 1.70
C ASN A 2 -15.81 -2.50 2.99
N GLY A 3 -15.66 -3.29 4.05
CA GLY A 3 -16.33 -3.03 5.33
C GLY A 3 -15.97 -1.70 5.99
N ILE A 4 -14.68 -1.33 6.04
CA ILE A 4 -14.23 -0.06 6.66
C ILE A 4 -14.74 1.15 5.87
N LYS A 5 -14.71 1.05 4.54
CA LYS A 5 -15.25 2.09 3.65
C LYS A 5 -16.75 2.32 3.89
N GLU A 6 -17.51 1.24 4.04
CA GLU A 6 -18.94 1.35 4.34
C GLU A 6 -19.20 1.87 5.77
N ASP A 7 -18.37 1.51 6.76
CA ASP A 7 -18.46 2.08 8.10
C ASP A 7 -18.28 3.61 8.07
N ILE A 8 -17.25 4.10 7.36
CA ILE A 8 -16.97 5.55 7.23
C ILE A 8 -18.17 6.28 6.60
N LYS A 9 -18.73 5.72 5.51
CA LYS A 9 -19.93 6.29 4.87
C LYS A 9 -21.13 6.32 5.83
N SER A 10 -21.33 5.23 6.57
CA SER A 10 -22.46 5.11 7.51
C SER A 10 -22.34 6.11 8.66
N ILE A 11 -21.13 6.35 9.17
CA ILE A 11 -20.87 7.37 10.20
C ILE A 11 -21.12 8.77 9.67
N GLY A 12 -20.76 9.04 8.40
CA GLY A 12 -20.94 10.35 7.78
C GLY A 12 -22.40 10.82 7.66
N VAL A 13 -23.38 9.93 7.77
CA VAL A 13 -24.81 10.26 7.74
C VAL A 13 -25.48 10.30 9.13
N LEU A 14 -24.74 9.94 10.19
CA LEU A 14 -25.24 9.97 11.56
C LEU A 14 -25.12 11.39 12.14
N ASP A 15 -26.04 11.72 13.05
CA ASP A 15 -25.96 12.98 13.80
C ASP A 15 -24.81 12.92 14.82
N SER A 16 -23.90 13.88 14.73
CA SER A 16 -22.70 14.00 15.57
C SER A 16 -22.98 14.07 17.08
N GLY A 17 -24.18 14.52 17.46
CA GLY A 17 -24.64 14.56 18.85
C GLY A 17 -25.23 13.25 19.36
N SER A 18 -25.45 12.26 18.49
CA SER A 18 -26.11 11.01 18.85
C SER A 18 -25.16 10.01 19.54
N PRO A 19 -25.64 9.21 20.50
CA PRO A 19 -24.85 8.11 21.08
C PRO A 19 -24.38 7.11 20.02
N ALA A 20 -25.20 6.87 18.98
CA ALA A 20 -24.87 5.98 17.88
C ALA A 20 -23.65 6.47 17.06
N TYR A 21 -23.48 7.78 16.88
CA TYR A 21 -22.30 8.35 16.21
C TYR A 21 -21.02 8.08 17.01
N GLN A 22 -21.06 8.28 18.33
CA GLN A 22 -19.92 8.03 19.21
C GLN A 22 -19.54 6.55 19.26
N GLU A 23 -20.53 5.66 19.33
CA GLU A 23 -20.30 4.21 19.28
C GLU A 23 -19.70 3.78 17.93
N ALA A 24 -20.25 4.26 16.83
CA ALA A 24 -19.76 3.93 15.49
C ALA A 24 -18.32 4.43 15.26
N LEU A 25 -17.98 5.64 15.74
CA LEU A 25 -16.60 6.14 15.72
C LEU A 25 -15.65 5.30 16.57
N SER A 26 -16.08 4.89 17.77
CA SER A 26 -15.27 4.04 18.66
C SER A 26 -14.97 2.69 18.00
N ASN A 27 -15.99 2.08 17.40
CA ASN A 27 -15.87 0.82 16.68
C ASN A 27 -14.96 0.94 15.45
N LEU A 28 -15.11 2.00 14.65
CA LEU A 28 -14.22 2.28 13.52
C LEU A 28 -12.77 2.45 13.99
N SER A 29 -12.55 3.21 15.07
CA SER A 29 -11.21 3.41 15.65
C SER A 29 -10.58 2.08 16.08
N SER A 30 -11.34 1.22 16.78
CA SER A 30 -10.86 -0.10 17.17
C SER A 30 -10.47 -0.95 15.98
N ARG A 31 -11.30 -0.97 14.92
CA ARG A 31 -11.03 -1.74 13.71
C ARG A 31 -9.81 -1.22 12.95
N LEU A 32 -9.62 0.10 12.89
CA LEU A 32 -8.42 0.69 12.27
C LEU A 32 -7.15 0.35 13.06
N LYS A 33 -7.22 0.34 14.40
CA LYS A 33 -6.08 -0.09 15.25
C LYS A 33 -5.74 -1.56 15.00
N THR A 34 -6.73 -2.45 15.02
CA THR A 34 -6.49 -3.87 14.72
C THR A 34 -5.91 -4.06 13.32
N LEU A 35 -6.40 -3.33 12.33
CA LEU A 35 -5.82 -3.37 10.98
C LEU A 35 -4.36 -2.93 10.99
N GLN A 36 -4.05 -1.82 11.67
CA GLN A 36 -2.68 -1.33 11.80
C GLN A 36 -1.76 -2.35 12.47
N ASP A 37 -2.20 -2.98 13.55
CA ASP A 37 -1.40 -3.96 14.29
C ASP A 37 -1.15 -5.21 13.44
N ASN A 38 -2.18 -5.72 12.73
CA ASN A 38 -2.02 -6.83 11.80
C ASN A 38 -1.06 -6.48 10.64
N CYS A 39 -1.10 -5.24 10.14
CA CYS A 39 -0.15 -4.81 9.10
C CYS A 39 1.30 -4.79 9.63
N LYS A 40 1.52 -4.33 10.87
CA LYS A 40 2.86 -4.37 11.48
C LYS A 40 3.37 -5.79 11.63
N GLU A 41 2.54 -6.68 12.18
CA GLU A 41 2.88 -8.11 12.34
C GLU A 41 3.25 -8.73 10.98
N HIS A 42 2.46 -8.45 9.93
CA HIS A 42 2.76 -8.92 8.58
C HIS A 42 4.14 -8.45 8.08
N PHE A 43 4.48 -7.17 8.25
CA PHE A 43 5.79 -6.66 7.85
C PHE A 43 6.93 -7.23 8.69
N GLU A 44 6.74 -7.41 10.00
CA GLU A 44 7.72 -8.05 10.88
C GLU A 44 7.97 -9.52 10.48
N ASP A 45 6.92 -10.24 10.10
CA ASP A 45 7.03 -11.60 9.57
C ASP A 45 7.72 -11.64 8.21
N GLU A 46 7.45 -10.69 7.31
CA GLU A 46 8.16 -10.57 6.03
C GLU A 46 9.65 -10.27 6.24
N GLU A 47 9.99 -9.38 7.17
CA GLU A 47 11.39 -9.06 7.50
C GLU A 47 12.12 -10.26 8.13
N ARG A 48 11.43 -11.03 8.98
CA ARG A 48 12.02 -12.21 9.64
C ARG A 48 12.15 -13.41 8.71
N GLU A 49 11.17 -13.65 7.85
CA GLU A 49 11.06 -14.90 7.08
C GLU A 49 11.32 -14.71 5.58
N LEU A 50 10.75 -13.68 4.95
CA LEU A 50 10.80 -13.51 3.49
C LEU A 50 12.10 -12.84 3.03
N LEU A 51 12.54 -11.78 3.71
CA LEU A 51 13.74 -11.04 3.33
C LEU A 51 15.00 -11.93 3.34
N PRO A 52 15.26 -12.77 4.35
CA PRO A 52 16.41 -13.66 4.35
C PRO A 52 16.37 -14.69 3.22
N LEU A 53 15.17 -15.16 2.84
CA LEU A 53 15.01 -16.07 1.70
C LEU A 53 15.31 -15.38 0.38
N MET A 54 14.91 -14.11 0.23
CA MET A 54 15.27 -13.31 -0.95
C MET A 54 16.79 -13.07 -1.03
N GLU A 55 17.44 -12.79 0.10
CA GLU A 55 18.90 -12.61 0.15
C GLU A 55 19.64 -13.91 -0.19
N ALA A 56 19.20 -15.04 0.39
CA ALA A 56 19.77 -16.36 0.15
C ALA A 56 19.52 -16.89 -1.27
N ALA A 57 18.55 -16.33 -2.01
CA ALA A 57 18.30 -16.70 -3.39
C ALA A 57 19.41 -16.21 -4.34
N GLU A 58 20.34 -15.35 -3.89
CA GLU A 58 21.50 -14.85 -4.63
C GLU A 58 21.16 -14.45 -6.09
N LEU A 59 20.01 -13.79 -6.26
CA LEU A 59 19.52 -13.41 -7.57
C LEU A 59 20.50 -12.47 -8.28
N SER A 60 20.80 -12.75 -9.55
CA SER A 60 21.55 -11.82 -10.38
C SER A 60 20.77 -10.51 -10.57
N THR A 61 21.46 -9.44 -10.94
CA THR A 61 20.82 -8.14 -11.20
C THR A 61 19.70 -8.25 -12.24
N GLU A 62 19.89 -9.04 -13.30
CA GLU A 62 18.87 -9.28 -14.33
C GLU A 62 17.63 -10.02 -13.76
N GLN A 63 17.85 -10.96 -12.83
CA GLN A 63 16.75 -11.67 -12.17
C GLN A 63 16.00 -10.76 -11.19
N GLN A 64 16.70 -9.91 -10.45
CA GLN A 64 16.09 -8.92 -9.56
C GLN A 64 15.22 -7.94 -10.33
N GLU A 65 15.70 -7.45 -11.48
CA GLU A 65 14.92 -6.56 -12.35
C GLU A 65 13.66 -7.24 -12.89
N LYS A 66 13.76 -8.51 -13.30
CA LYS A 66 12.60 -9.28 -13.75
C LYS A 66 11.57 -9.50 -12.64
N VAL A 67 12.02 -9.78 -11.41
CA VAL A 67 11.11 -9.91 -10.25
C VAL A 67 10.46 -8.57 -9.93
N LEU A 68 11.22 -7.47 -9.95
CA LEU A 68 10.69 -6.13 -9.76
C LEU A 68 9.60 -5.80 -10.79
N GLU A 69 9.83 -6.10 -12.08
CA GLU A 69 8.81 -5.91 -13.11
C GLU A 69 7.53 -6.69 -12.84
N GLN A 70 7.64 -7.93 -12.36
CA GLN A 70 6.47 -8.73 -11.97
C GLN A 70 5.73 -8.13 -10.78
N CYS A 71 6.46 -7.61 -9.78
CA CYS A 71 5.84 -6.91 -8.66
C CYS A 71 5.08 -5.66 -9.13
N LEU A 72 5.64 -4.90 -10.07
CA LEU A 72 4.96 -3.74 -10.66
C LEU A 72 3.71 -4.14 -11.46
N ASP A 73 3.75 -5.26 -12.19
CA ASP A 73 2.57 -5.78 -12.91
C ASP A 73 1.44 -6.17 -11.95
N VAL A 74 1.77 -6.85 -10.86
CA VAL A 74 0.78 -7.22 -9.84
C VAL A 74 0.22 -5.98 -9.16
N MET A 75 1.07 -4.99 -8.83
CA MET A 75 0.65 -3.74 -8.21
C MET A 75 -0.30 -2.96 -9.12
N GLN A 76 0.02 -2.84 -10.41
CA GLN A 76 -0.84 -2.20 -11.39
C GLN A 76 -2.17 -2.95 -11.57
N GLY A 77 -2.13 -4.29 -11.62
CA GLY A 77 -3.32 -5.11 -11.85
C GLY A 77 -4.29 -5.17 -10.66
N THR A 78 -3.80 -4.98 -9.43
CA THR A 78 -4.62 -5.16 -8.22
C THR A 78 -5.08 -3.84 -7.58
N GLN A 79 -4.19 -2.86 -7.44
CA GLN A 79 -4.41 -1.69 -6.59
C GLN A 79 -3.76 -0.41 -7.15
N SER A 80 -3.73 -0.24 -8.47
CA SER A 80 -3.13 0.90 -9.14
C SER A 80 -3.54 2.28 -8.57
N HIS A 81 -4.84 2.46 -8.32
CA HIS A 81 -5.39 3.70 -7.73
C HIS A 81 -4.98 3.98 -6.27
N LEU A 82 -4.38 3.02 -5.56
CA LEU A 82 -3.87 3.22 -4.21
C LEU A 82 -2.39 3.62 -4.19
N PHE A 83 -1.74 3.58 -5.35
CA PHE A 83 -0.32 3.90 -5.46
C PHE A 83 -0.02 5.35 -5.07
N CYS A 84 -0.88 6.32 -5.40
CA CYS A 84 -0.74 7.70 -4.94
C CYS A 84 -0.76 7.79 -3.41
N PHE A 85 -1.76 7.19 -2.75
CA PHE A 85 -1.87 7.18 -1.30
C PHE A 85 -0.68 6.49 -0.63
N PHE A 86 -0.14 5.43 -1.25
CA PHE A 86 1.07 4.79 -0.78
C PHE A 86 2.26 5.75 -0.81
N ILE A 87 2.52 6.39 -1.95
CA ILE A 87 3.63 7.34 -2.11
C ILE A 87 3.48 8.56 -1.19
N GLU A 88 2.27 9.10 -1.04
CA GLU A 88 1.98 10.22 -0.12
C GLU A 88 2.17 9.86 1.36
N GLY A 89 2.00 8.59 1.71
CA GLY A 89 2.19 8.09 3.07
C GLY A 89 3.65 7.86 3.47
N LEU A 90 4.59 7.93 2.52
CA LEU A 90 6.01 7.69 2.76
C LEU A 90 6.75 8.98 3.15
N LEU A 91 7.91 8.82 3.78
CA LEU A 91 8.85 9.93 3.90
C LEU A 91 9.36 10.32 2.50
N PRO A 92 9.68 11.61 2.25
CA PRO A 92 10.08 12.07 0.92
C PRO A 92 11.24 11.27 0.30
N GLN A 93 12.20 10.85 1.11
CA GLN A 93 13.32 10.03 0.67
C GLN A 93 12.89 8.63 0.20
N ASP A 94 11.96 7.99 0.92
CA ASP A 94 11.49 6.64 0.62
C ASP A 94 10.57 6.66 -0.60
N ALA A 95 9.74 7.70 -0.71
CA ALA A 95 8.93 7.97 -1.90
C ALA A 95 9.81 8.08 -3.17
N LEU A 96 10.93 8.82 -3.09
CA LEU A 96 11.85 8.96 -4.22
C LEU A 96 12.51 7.62 -4.60
N LEU A 97 12.88 6.79 -3.62
CA LEU A 97 13.42 5.45 -3.88
C LEU A 97 12.40 4.58 -4.62
N TYR A 98 11.13 4.63 -4.22
CA TYR A 98 10.05 3.91 -4.91
C TYR A 98 9.83 4.42 -6.34
N LEU A 99 9.85 5.73 -6.55
CA LEU A 99 9.72 6.31 -7.89
C LEU A 99 10.91 5.94 -8.78
N ASP A 100 12.14 5.91 -8.25
CA ASP A 100 13.32 5.43 -8.96
C ASP A 100 13.14 3.96 -9.40
N MET A 101 12.70 3.09 -8.50
CA MET A 101 12.39 1.69 -8.80
C MET A 101 11.34 1.54 -9.92
N VAL A 102 10.29 2.38 -9.92
CA VAL A 102 9.31 2.40 -11.00
C VAL A 102 9.98 2.81 -12.31
N THR A 103 10.81 3.86 -12.32
CA THR A 103 11.46 4.37 -13.54
C THR A 103 12.47 3.40 -14.15
N ARG A 104 12.98 2.46 -13.36
CA ARG A 104 13.86 1.37 -13.82
C ARG A 104 13.14 0.27 -14.61
N SER A 105 11.79 0.28 -14.66
CA SER A 105 11.01 -0.64 -15.48
C SER A 105 11.35 -0.50 -16.97
N SER A 106 11.49 -1.63 -17.70
CA SER A 106 11.76 -1.60 -19.14
C SER A 106 10.61 -1.03 -19.98
N SER A 107 9.37 -1.09 -19.46
CA SER A 107 8.18 -0.58 -20.14
C SER A 107 7.96 0.92 -19.87
N LYS A 108 8.25 1.76 -20.87
CA LYS A 108 8.01 3.22 -20.82
C LYS A 108 6.53 3.58 -20.63
N GLU A 109 5.63 2.80 -21.21
CA GLU A 109 4.18 2.99 -21.05
C GLU A 109 3.76 2.71 -19.60
N ARG A 110 4.33 1.68 -18.97
CA ARG A 110 4.09 1.36 -17.56
C ARG A 110 4.59 2.46 -16.64
N VAL A 111 5.81 2.94 -16.86
CA VAL A 111 6.38 4.07 -16.10
C VAL A 111 5.47 5.29 -16.22
N ALA A 112 5.06 5.66 -17.44
CA ALA A 112 4.16 6.78 -17.65
C ALA A 112 2.81 6.59 -16.93
N SER A 113 2.21 5.40 -17.02
CA SER A 113 0.96 5.08 -16.34
C SER A 113 1.08 5.19 -14.82
N MET A 114 2.17 4.69 -14.22
CA MET A 114 2.37 4.75 -12.77
C MET A 114 2.68 6.15 -12.27
N LEU A 115 3.45 6.94 -13.03
CA LEU A 115 3.76 8.33 -12.67
C LEU A 115 2.54 9.24 -12.82
N LEU A 116 1.71 9.05 -13.85
CA LEU A 116 0.47 9.82 -14.02
C LEU A 116 -0.46 9.64 -12.81
N MET A 117 -0.54 8.43 -12.25
CA MET A 117 -1.35 8.17 -11.06
C MET A 117 -0.88 8.92 -9.80
N VAL A 118 0.35 9.44 -9.77
CA VAL A 118 0.88 10.23 -8.62
C VAL A 118 0.63 11.72 -8.82
N VAL A 119 0.41 12.19 -10.06
CA VAL A 119 0.27 13.61 -10.40
C VAL A 119 -1.20 14.05 -10.49
N GLU A 120 -2.10 13.12 -10.81
CA GLU A 120 -3.56 13.33 -10.87
C GLU A 120 -4.24 13.21 -9.51
#